data_AF-A0A672SE88-F1
#
_entry.id   AF-A0A672SE88-F1
#
_cell.length_a   1.000
_cell.length_b   1.000
_cell.length_c   1.000
_cell.angle_alpha   90.00
_cell.angle_beta   90.00
_cell.angle_gamma   90.00
#
_symmetry.space_group_name_H-M   'P 1'
#
loop_
_entity.id
_entity.type
_entity.pdbx_description
1 polymer ?
#
loop_
_entity_poly.entity_id
_entity_poly.type
_entity_poly.pdbx_seq_one_letter_code
_entity_poly.pdbx_strand_id
1 'polypeptide(L)'
;MAASTEAPNQSKNPRSLQLIGGLEGERHLLTTVIHTQFAGYFVCSSREILHLITKVIHFSFDMTTMHLSLRIRLLNTALEMLKVEKQDKEKEREQVLSERVPPLHLSSLSVQELQHPCRDLHHKIDVIDEERYDIAIKVSKNDKEIQEMNQKIYEMKSKLKRPNLKRVKLHTQSIDFKKEEVTDWRKNVEAMSGMEGRKKLFDAGQ
;
A
#
# COMPACT_ATOMS: atom_id res chain seq x y z
N MET A 1 28.98 -6.19 -22.60
CA MET A 1 27.77 -5.38 -22.30
C MET A 1 27.49 -5.52 -20.81
N ALA A 2 27.37 -4.38 -20.14
CA ALA A 2 27.53 -4.26 -18.69
C ALA A 2 26.46 -5.05 -17.91
N ALA A 3 26.93 -6.00 -17.10
CA ALA A 3 26.13 -6.61 -16.05
C ALA A 3 25.82 -5.54 -15.00
N SER A 4 24.59 -5.04 -14.99
CA SER A 4 24.08 -4.23 -13.88
C SER A 4 23.62 -5.18 -12.79
N THR A 5 24.53 -5.53 -11.90
CA THR A 5 24.24 -6.23 -10.65
C THR A 5 23.54 -5.25 -9.71
N GLU A 6 22.21 -5.20 -9.75
CA GLU A 6 21.42 -4.43 -8.80
C GLU A 6 21.43 -5.15 -7.44
N ALA A 7 22.05 -4.50 -6.44
CA ALA A 7 22.14 -5.01 -5.09
C ALA A 7 20.75 -5.22 -4.47
N PRO A 8 20.54 -6.26 -3.63
CA PRO A 8 19.27 -6.45 -2.94
C PRO A 8 19.14 -5.35 -1.89
N ASN A 9 18.29 -4.36 -2.18
CA ASN A 9 17.95 -3.28 -1.27
C ASN A 9 17.15 -3.88 -0.09
N GLN A 10 17.87 -4.33 0.94
CA GLN A 10 17.29 -4.71 2.23
C GLN A 10 16.81 -3.44 2.93
N SER A 11 15.64 -2.95 2.53
CA SER A 11 14.84 -2.06 3.37
C SER A 11 14.30 -2.88 4.55
N LYS A 12 15.16 -3.21 5.51
CA LYS A 12 14.72 -3.52 6.87
C LYS A 12 14.02 -2.26 7.37
N ASN A 13 12.69 -2.20 7.27
CA ASN A 13 11.93 -1.03 7.68
C ASN A 13 12.15 -0.82 9.20
N PRO A 14 12.93 0.20 9.62
CA PRO A 14 13.25 0.40 11.04
C PRO A 14 12.01 0.86 11.85
N ARG A 15 10.89 1.14 11.16
CA ARG A 15 9.69 1.74 11.74
C ARG A 15 8.78 0.74 12.47
N SER A 16 8.85 -0.56 12.17
CA SER A 16 8.04 -1.56 12.89
C SER A 16 8.50 -1.71 14.34
N LEU A 17 9.82 -1.67 14.58
CA LEU A 17 10.41 -1.66 15.92
C LEU A 17 10.15 -0.33 16.65
N GLN A 18 10.18 0.81 15.94
CA GLN A 18 9.86 2.13 16.53
C GLN A 18 8.38 2.26 16.93
N LEU A 19 7.44 1.69 16.16
CA LEU A 19 6.01 1.68 16.49
C LEU A 19 5.71 0.85 17.74
N ILE A 20 6.41 -0.28 17.93
CA ILE A 20 6.25 -1.11 19.11
C ILE A 20 6.84 -0.41 20.35
N GLY A 21 8.04 0.17 20.24
CA GLY A 21 8.66 0.93 21.34
C GLY A 21 7.89 2.20 21.75
N GLY A 22 7.21 2.85 20.81
CA GLY A 22 6.32 4.00 21.11
C GLY A 22 5.08 3.61 21.92
N LEU A 23 4.49 2.45 21.63
CA LEU A 23 3.31 1.95 22.34
C LEU A 23 3.62 1.56 23.80
N GLU A 24 4.84 1.09 24.10
CA GLU A 24 5.25 0.79 25.48
C GLU A 24 5.44 2.06 26.32
N GLY A 25 5.98 3.13 25.73
CA GLY A 25 6.09 4.44 26.35
C GLY A 25 4.72 5.07 26.65
N GLU A 26 3.76 4.90 25.75
CA GLU A 26 2.37 5.35 25.94
C GLU A 26 1.65 4.57 27.05
N ARG A 27 1.92 3.27 27.25
CA ARG A 27 1.40 2.50 28.42
C ARG A 27 1.85 3.08 29.75
N HIS A 28 3.14 3.41 29.86
CA HIS A 28 3.69 3.99 31.06
C HIS A 28 3.14 5.40 31.32
N LEU A 29 3.00 6.23 30.29
CA LEU A 29 2.37 7.54 30.42
C LEU A 29 0.90 7.44 30.82
N LEU A 30 0.11 6.56 30.20
CA LEU A 30 -1.31 6.40 30.51
C LEU A 30 -1.52 5.91 31.96
N THR A 31 -0.70 4.95 32.39
CA THR A 31 -0.72 4.45 33.78
C THR A 31 -0.33 5.56 34.77
N THR A 32 0.68 6.36 34.44
CA THR A 32 1.14 7.48 35.28
C THR A 32 0.08 8.57 35.36
N VAL A 33 -0.55 8.95 34.24
CA VAL A 33 -1.60 9.98 34.20
C VAL A 33 -2.84 9.53 34.97
N ILE A 34 -3.30 8.28 34.80
CA ILE A 34 -4.42 7.74 35.58
C ILE A 34 -4.08 7.73 37.08
N HIS A 35 -2.86 7.34 37.45
CA HIS A 35 -2.45 7.31 38.85
C HIS A 35 -2.33 8.72 39.45
N THR A 36 -1.76 9.69 38.72
CA THR A 36 -1.61 11.09 39.16
C THR A 36 -2.94 11.83 39.25
N GLN A 37 -3.89 11.59 38.33
CA GLN A 37 -5.15 12.33 38.27
C GLN A 37 -6.19 11.84 39.30
N PHE A 38 -6.08 10.59 39.75
CA PHE A 38 -7.01 9.99 40.72
C PHE A 38 -6.42 9.81 42.14
N ALA A 39 -5.15 10.15 42.37
CA ALA A 39 -4.49 10.02 43.68
C ALA A 39 -5.13 10.85 44.82
N GLY A 40 -5.87 11.91 44.49
CA GLY A 40 -6.49 12.82 45.48
C GLY A 40 -7.91 12.45 45.95
N TYR A 41 -8.57 11.46 45.36
CA TYR A 41 -10.02 11.28 45.51
C TYR A 41 -10.49 10.04 46.30
N PHE A 42 -9.63 9.07 46.64
CA PHE A 42 -10.09 7.70 46.94
C PHE A 42 -9.62 7.17 48.33
N VAL A 43 -10.56 6.96 49.27
CA VAL A 43 -10.38 6.42 50.65
C VAL A 43 -10.34 4.88 50.67
N CYS A 44 -9.34 4.24 51.29
CA CYS A 44 -9.08 2.79 51.52
C CYS A 44 -9.92 1.69 50.80
N SER A 45 -11.26 1.67 50.87
CA SER A 45 -12.14 0.72 50.15
C SER A 45 -12.11 0.89 48.61
N SER A 46 -11.63 2.04 48.17
CA SER A 46 -11.56 2.51 46.79
C SER A 46 -10.33 2.00 45.99
N ARG A 47 -9.28 1.51 46.67
CA ARG A 47 -8.04 1.04 46.00
C ARG A 47 -8.24 -0.22 45.17
N GLU A 48 -9.10 -1.13 45.60
CA GLU A 48 -9.38 -2.38 44.87
C GLU A 48 -10.11 -2.09 43.55
N ILE A 49 -11.06 -1.14 43.56
CA ILE A 49 -11.79 -0.69 42.37
C ILE A 49 -10.84 -0.02 41.38
N LEU A 50 -9.96 0.88 41.87
CA LEU A 50 -8.96 1.54 41.01
C LEU A 50 -7.98 0.52 40.40
N HIS A 51 -7.55 -0.48 41.16
CA HIS A 51 -6.68 -1.54 40.67
C HIS A 51 -7.37 -2.42 39.62
N LEU A 52 -8.67 -2.73 39.80
CA LEU A 52 -9.46 -3.46 38.82
C LEU A 52 -9.63 -2.65 37.53
N ILE A 53 -9.91 -1.34 37.63
CA ILE A 53 -10.01 -0.43 36.47
C ILE A 53 -8.67 -0.38 35.71
N THR A 54 -7.54 -0.20 36.40
CA THR A 54 -6.22 -0.18 35.77
C THR A 54 -5.91 -1.51 35.07
N LYS A 55 -6.25 -2.65 35.69
CA LYS A 55 -6.09 -3.97 35.06
C LYS A 55 -6.95 -4.14 33.81
N VAL A 56 -8.20 -3.67 33.83
CA VAL A 56 -9.10 -3.72 32.67
C VAL A 56 -8.59 -2.83 31.52
N ILE A 57 -8.07 -1.64 31.84
CA ILE A 57 -7.48 -0.73 30.86
C ILE A 57 -6.22 -1.35 30.26
N HIS A 58 -5.33 -1.90 31.08
CA HIS A 58 -4.10 -2.55 30.61
C HIS A 58 -4.39 -3.77 29.74
N PHE A 59 -5.34 -4.62 30.17
CA PHE A 59 -5.78 -5.78 29.38
C PHE A 59 -6.39 -5.36 28.03
N SER A 60 -7.22 -4.32 28.02
CA SER A 60 -7.81 -3.79 26.79
C SER A 60 -6.75 -3.21 25.85
N PHE A 61 -5.79 -2.45 26.39
CA PHE A 61 -4.68 -1.90 25.62
C PHE A 61 -3.80 -3.02 25.05
N ASP A 62 -3.37 -3.97 25.88
CA ASP A 62 -2.56 -5.11 25.45
C ASP A 62 -3.24 -5.92 24.34
N MET A 63 -4.53 -6.23 24.48
CA MET A 63 -5.29 -6.93 23.43
C MET A 63 -5.33 -6.15 22.12
N THR A 64 -5.54 -4.84 22.15
CA THR A 64 -5.52 -4.00 20.93
C THR A 64 -4.14 -3.92 20.29
N THR A 65 -3.07 -3.81 21.08
CA THR A 65 -1.69 -3.80 20.56
C THR A 65 -1.27 -5.13 19.96
N MET A 66 -1.64 -6.26 20.58
CA MET A 66 -1.41 -7.59 20.05
C MET A 66 -2.13 -7.77 18.71
N HIS A 67 -3.39 -7.36 18.63
CA HIS A 67 -4.16 -7.43 17.40
C HIS A 67 -3.56 -6.55 16.29
N LEU A 68 -3.07 -5.36 16.63
CA LEU A 68 -2.36 -4.49 15.69
C LEU A 68 -1.04 -5.11 15.22
N SER A 69 -0.23 -5.65 16.12
CA SER A 69 1.06 -6.26 15.79
C SER A 69 0.90 -7.48 14.87
N LEU A 70 -0.14 -8.29 15.10
CA LEU A 70 -0.50 -9.40 14.23
C LEU A 70 -0.91 -8.93 12.83
N ARG A 71 -1.75 -7.88 12.73
CA ARG A 71 -2.14 -7.29 11.43
C ARG A 71 -0.94 -6.76 10.67
N ILE A 72 -0.03 -6.05 11.34
CA ILE A 72 1.21 -5.55 10.74
C ILE A 72 2.05 -6.72 10.21
N ARG A 73 2.21 -7.78 11.00
CA ARG A 73 2.96 -8.97 10.57
C ARG A 73 2.34 -9.64 9.35
N LEU A 74 1.02 -9.82 9.35
CA LEU A 74 0.29 -10.38 8.20
C LEU A 74 0.48 -9.54 6.94
N LEU A 75 0.35 -8.22 7.04
CA LEU A 75 0.54 -7.31 5.92
C LEU A 75 1.99 -7.34 5.40
N ASN A 76 2.97 -7.35 6.29
CA ASN A 76 4.39 -7.44 5.91
C ASN A 76 4.70 -8.75 5.18
N THR A 77 4.17 -9.88 5.67
CA THR A 77 4.33 -11.17 4.99
C THR A 77 3.64 -11.16 3.62
N ALA A 78 2.42 -10.65 3.53
CA ALA A 78 1.70 -10.54 2.27
C ALA A 78 2.43 -9.64 1.25
N LEU A 79 3.04 -8.54 1.71
CA LEU A 79 3.84 -7.66 0.85
C LEU A 79 5.08 -8.36 0.29
N GLU A 80 5.78 -9.16 1.10
CA GLU A 80 6.94 -9.91 0.61
C GLU A 80 6.52 -11.01 -0.39
N MET A 81 5.44 -11.74 -0.10
CA MET A 81 4.88 -12.72 -1.03
C MET A 81 4.50 -12.08 -2.37
N LEU A 82 3.86 -10.91 -2.35
CA LEU A 82 3.49 -10.17 -3.56
C LEU A 82 4.74 -9.73 -4.36
N LYS A 83 5.82 -9.37 -3.67
CA LYS A 83 7.08 -8.99 -4.32
C LYS A 83 7.73 -10.19 -5.02
N VAL A 84 7.78 -11.34 -4.35
CA VAL A 84 8.31 -12.59 -4.93
C VAL A 84 7.46 -12.99 -6.14
N GLU A 85 6.13 -13.01 -6.00
CA GLU A 85 5.22 -13.35 -7.09
C GLU A 85 5.42 -12.44 -8.32
N LYS A 86 5.62 -11.13 -8.11
CA LYS A 86 5.94 -10.19 -9.21
C LYS A 86 7.25 -10.52 -9.90
N GLN A 87 8.30 -10.82 -9.15
CA GLN A 87 9.60 -11.19 -9.71
C GLN A 87 9.52 -12.50 -10.49
N ASP A 88 8.78 -13.48 -9.98
CA ASP A 88 8.65 -14.77 -10.65
C ASP A 88 7.81 -14.68 -11.92
N LYS A 89 6.74 -13.86 -11.92
CA LYS A 89 5.98 -13.54 -13.15
C LYS A 89 6.84 -12.87 -14.21
N GLU A 90 7.74 -11.97 -13.82
CA GLU A 90 8.64 -11.31 -14.77
C GLU A 90 9.67 -12.30 -15.36
N LYS A 91 10.24 -13.16 -14.52
CA LYS A 91 11.15 -14.22 -14.98
C LYS A 91 10.45 -15.21 -15.91
N GLU A 92 9.24 -15.64 -15.57
CA GLU A 92 8.45 -16.54 -16.40
C GLU A 92 8.12 -15.89 -17.75
N ARG A 93 7.76 -14.59 -17.75
CA ARG A 93 7.57 -13.81 -18.98
C ARG A 93 8.82 -13.81 -19.85
N GLU A 94 9.99 -13.51 -19.27
CA GLU A 94 11.28 -13.50 -19.98
C GLU A 94 11.62 -14.89 -20.56
N GLN A 95 11.41 -15.95 -19.76
CA GLN A 95 11.63 -17.34 -20.19
C GLN A 95 10.74 -17.70 -21.39
N VAL A 96 9.44 -17.45 -21.29
CA VAL A 96 8.49 -17.72 -22.38
C VAL A 96 8.83 -16.91 -23.63
N LEU A 97 9.21 -15.64 -23.48
CA LEU A 97 9.62 -14.81 -24.62
C LEU A 97 10.92 -15.31 -25.28
N SER A 98 11.90 -15.72 -24.48
CA SER A 98 13.17 -16.25 -24.99
C SER A 98 13.00 -17.57 -25.76
N GLU A 99 12.04 -18.41 -25.35
CA GLU A 99 11.69 -19.65 -26.05
C GLU A 99 10.90 -19.38 -27.34
N ARG A 100 9.91 -18.47 -27.28
CA ARG A 100 9.02 -18.18 -28.41
C ARG A 100 9.67 -17.31 -29.49
N VAL A 101 10.57 -16.41 -29.08
CA VAL A 101 11.24 -15.45 -29.96
C VAL A 101 12.74 -15.43 -29.65
N PRO A 102 13.49 -16.46 -30.09
CA PRO A 102 14.93 -16.48 -29.90
C PRO A 102 15.60 -15.35 -30.71
N PRO A 103 16.77 -14.83 -30.25
CA PRO A 103 17.50 -13.80 -30.97
C PRO A 103 17.83 -14.21 -32.40
N LEU A 104 17.57 -13.31 -33.35
CA LEU A 104 17.87 -13.55 -34.76
C LEU A 104 19.35 -13.32 -35.04
N HIS A 105 20.03 -14.33 -35.56
CA HIS A 105 21.41 -14.22 -36.02
C HIS A 105 21.43 -13.87 -37.51
N LEU A 106 21.59 -12.58 -37.82
CA LEU A 106 21.57 -12.07 -39.19
C LEU A 106 22.98 -11.88 -39.79
N SER A 107 24.02 -11.98 -38.98
CA SER A 107 25.41 -11.85 -39.44
C SER A 107 25.80 -13.04 -40.33
N SER A 108 26.49 -12.75 -41.44
CA SER A 108 27.05 -13.70 -42.42
C SER A 108 26.09 -14.48 -43.33
N LEU A 109 24.79 -14.18 -43.37
CA LEU A 109 23.85 -14.81 -44.31
C LEU A 109 23.91 -14.17 -45.70
N SER A 110 23.87 -15.00 -46.75
CA SER A 110 23.72 -14.52 -48.13
C SER A 110 22.29 -14.06 -48.42
N VAL A 111 22.09 -13.28 -49.49
CA VAL A 111 20.77 -12.72 -49.86
C VAL A 111 19.72 -13.82 -50.07
N GLN A 112 20.11 -14.99 -50.58
CA GLN A 112 19.18 -16.11 -50.81
C GLN A 112 18.77 -16.79 -49.49
N GLU A 113 19.71 -16.97 -48.56
CA GLU A 113 19.45 -17.57 -47.26
C GLU A 113 18.61 -16.67 -46.34
N LEU A 114 18.64 -15.35 -46.57
CA LEU A 114 17.82 -14.39 -45.82
C LEU A 114 16.34 -14.37 -46.28
N GLN A 115 16.05 -14.72 -47.54
CA GLN A 115 14.67 -14.65 -48.06
C GLN A 115 13.71 -15.63 -47.39
N HIS A 116 14.18 -16.83 -47.04
CA HIS A 116 13.37 -17.84 -46.38
C HIS A 116 12.89 -17.42 -44.98
N PRO A 117 13.77 -17.05 -44.02
CA PRO A 117 13.34 -16.60 -42.69
C PRO A 117 12.48 -15.33 -42.75
N CYS A 118 12.68 -14.43 -43.73
CA CYS A 118 11.79 -13.29 -43.92
C CYS A 118 10.35 -13.72 -44.25
N ARG A 119 10.15 -14.69 -45.15
CA ARG A 119 8.80 -15.20 -45.48
C ARG A 119 8.15 -15.91 -44.30
N ASP A 120 8.94 -16.70 -43.56
CA ASP A 120 8.46 -17.43 -42.39
C ASP A 120 8.06 -16.49 -41.26
N LEU A 121 8.83 -15.43 -41.01
CA LEU A 121 8.49 -14.41 -40.02
C LEU A 121 7.22 -13.65 -40.41
N HIS A 122 7.06 -13.30 -41.69
CA HIS A 122 5.84 -12.65 -42.18
C HIS A 122 4.60 -13.52 -41.92
N HIS A 123 4.65 -14.80 -42.30
CA HIS A 123 3.53 -15.71 -42.02
C HIS A 123 3.28 -15.87 -40.51
N LYS A 124 4.33 -15.97 -39.69
CA LYS A 124 4.19 -16.06 -38.23
C LYS A 124 3.54 -14.81 -37.62
N ILE A 125 3.83 -13.63 -38.15
CA ILE A 125 3.21 -12.37 -37.71
C ILE A 125 1.69 -12.45 -37.92
N ASP A 126 1.26 -12.87 -39.11
CA ASP A 126 -0.18 -12.96 -39.42
C ASP A 126 -0.91 -13.90 -38.45
N VAL A 127 -0.35 -15.09 -38.20
CA VAL A 127 -0.93 -16.06 -37.25
C VAL A 127 -0.95 -15.53 -35.81
N ILE A 128 0.15 -14.93 -35.34
CA ILE A 128 0.24 -14.40 -33.97
C ILE A 128 -0.70 -13.21 -33.78
N ASP A 129 -0.91 -12.38 -34.80
CA ASP A 129 -1.84 -11.26 -34.72
C ASP A 129 -3.30 -11.72 -34.61
N GLU A 130 -3.69 -12.79 -35.29
CA GLU A 130 -5.00 -13.43 -35.11
C GLU A 130 -5.16 -13.95 -33.66
N GLU A 131 -4.17 -14.69 -33.15
CA GLU A 131 -4.20 -15.21 -31.77
C GLU A 131 -4.26 -14.06 -30.74
N ARG A 132 -3.48 -13.00 -30.96
CA ARG A 132 -3.47 -11.79 -30.11
C ARG A 132 -4.84 -11.12 -30.11
N TYR A 133 -5.49 -11.03 -31.27
CA TYR A 133 -6.83 -10.47 -31.39
C TYR A 133 -7.85 -11.29 -30.58
N ASP A 134 -7.85 -12.61 -30.73
CA ASP A 134 -8.74 -13.51 -29.98
C ASP A 134 -8.55 -13.39 -28.46
N ILE A 135 -7.30 -13.32 -28.00
CA ILE A 135 -6.98 -13.11 -26.59
C ILE A 135 -7.49 -11.74 -26.12
N ALA A 136 -7.27 -10.67 -26.90
CA ALA A 136 -7.73 -9.33 -26.55
C ALA A 136 -9.26 -9.26 -26.41
N ILE A 137 -9.99 -9.95 -27.28
CA ILE A 137 -11.46 -10.05 -27.18
C ILE A 137 -11.88 -10.80 -25.91
N LYS A 138 -11.21 -11.90 -25.55
CA LYS A 138 -11.48 -12.63 -24.30
C LYS A 138 -11.22 -11.77 -23.06
N VAL A 139 -10.10 -11.05 -23.02
CA VAL A 139 -9.79 -10.10 -21.93
C VAL A 139 -10.86 -9.00 -21.84
N SER A 140 -11.26 -8.42 -22.98
CA SER A 140 -12.30 -7.38 -23.01
C SER A 140 -13.66 -7.87 -22.49
N LYS A 141 -14.03 -9.12 -22.76
CA LYS A 141 -15.26 -9.72 -22.20
C LYS A 141 -15.17 -9.85 -20.68
N ASN A 142 -14.06 -10.39 -20.17
CA ASN A 142 -13.84 -10.53 -18.73
C ASN A 142 -13.83 -9.18 -18.02
N ASP A 143 -13.22 -8.15 -18.62
CA ASP A 143 -13.20 -6.79 -18.05
C ASP A 143 -14.62 -6.21 -17.92
N LYS A 144 -15.47 -6.41 -18.93
CA LYS A 144 -16.88 -6.00 -18.89
C LYS A 144 -17.64 -6.73 -17.80
N GLU A 145 -17.46 -8.04 -17.67
CA GLU A 145 -18.09 -8.83 -16.61
C GLU A 145 -17.65 -8.35 -15.21
N ILE A 146 -16.36 -8.07 -15.02
CA ILE A 146 -15.82 -7.50 -13.78
C ILE A 146 -16.44 -6.12 -13.49
N GLN A 147 -16.58 -5.26 -14.50
CA GLN A 147 -17.22 -3.95 -14.36
C GLN A 147 -18.69 -4.08 -13.96
N GLU A 148 -19.44 -4.96 -14.61
CA GLU A 148 -20.83 -5.25 -14.29
C GLU A 148 -20.99 -5.79 -12.87
N MET A 149 -20.12 -6.71 -12.46
CA MET A 149 -20.10 -7.24 -11.09
C MET A 149 -19.75 -6.16 -10.07
N ASN A 150 -18.75 -5.33 -10.33
CA ASN A 150 -18.36 -4.22 -9.46
C ASN A 150 -19.50 -3.20 -9.28
N GLN A 151 -20.23 -2.92 -10.36
CA GLN A 151 -21.41 -2.05 -10.30
C GLN A 151 -22.51 -2.67 -9.43
N LYS A 152 -22.81 -3.96 -9.58
CA LYS A 152 -23.76 -4.69 -8.71
C LYS A 152 -23.32 -4.66 -7.25
N ILE A 153 -22.04 -4.88 -6.97
CA ILE A 153 -21.48 -4.78 -5.62
C ILE A 153 -21.68 -3.37 -5.05
N TYR A 154 -21.43 -2.34 -5.84
CA TYR A 154 -21.61 -0.96 -5.42
C TYR A 154 -23.08 -0.66 -5.06
N GLU A 155 -24.01 -1.05 -5.93
CA GLU A 155 -25.45 -0.90 -5.69
C GLU A 155 -25.90 -1.63 -4.42
N MET A 156 -25.49 -2.89 -4.24
CA MET A 156 -25.79 -3.65 -3.01
C MET A 156 -25.18 -3.00 -1.76
N LYS A 157 -23.90 -2.59 -1.82
CA LYS A 157 -23.24 -1.89 -0.71
C LYS A 157 -23.93 -0.56 -0.39
N SER A 158 -24.42 0.16 -1.39
CA SER A 158 -25.15 1.43 -1.18
C SER A 158 -26.46 1.21 -0.42
N LYS A 159 -27.18 0.11 -0.71
CA LYS A 159 -28.43 -0.27 -0.02
C LYS A 159 -28.19 -0.73 1.42
N LEU A 160 -27.03 -1.33 1.72
CA LEU A 160 -26.69 -1.87 3.04
C LEU A 160 -25.97 -0.86 3.95
N LYS A 161 -25.42 0.22 3.41
CA LYS A 161 -24.88 1.31 4.24
C LYS A 161 -26.06 1.98 4.95
N ARG A 162 -26.22 1.67 6.25
CA ARG A 162 -27.08 2.46 7.14
C ARG A 162 -26.75 3.94 6.90
N PRO A 163 -27.72 4.80 6.57
CA PRO A 163 -27.45 6.21 6.38
C PRO A 163 -26.79 6.71 7.65
N ASN A 164 -25.59 7.29 7.52
CA ASN A 164 -24.95 7.96 8.65
C ASN A 164 -25.94 8.97 9.18
N LEU A 165 -26.29 8.88 10.47
CA LEU A 165 -27.08 9.92 11.12
C LEU A 165 -26.34 11.23 10.90
N LYS A 166 -26.87 12.07 10.00
CA LYS A 166 -26.25 13.34 9.64
C LYS A 166 -26.22 14.17 10.92
N ARG A 167 -25.02 14.40 11.47
CA ARG A 167 -24.83 15.45 12.47
C ARG A 167 -25.11 16.76 11.75
N VAL A 168 -26.28 17.35 12.02
CA VAL A 168 -26.68 18.62 11.42
C VAL A 168 -25.68 19.69 11.85
N LYS A 169 -24.78 20.07 10.94
CA LYS A 169 -24.07 21.36 10.99
C LYS A 169 -24.71 22.24 9.95
N LEU A 170 -25.22 23.38 10.40
CA LEU A 170 -25.69 24.44 9.52
C LEU A 170 -24.52 24.95 8.66
N HIS A 171 -24.82 25.16 7.38
CA HIS A 171 -24.01 25.70 6.30
C HIS A 171 -23.21 24.71 5.41
N THR A 172 -23.43 24.94 4.12
CA THR A 172 -23.14 24.15 2.91
C THR A 172 -21.64 23.95 2.64
N GLN A 173 -21.28 22.74 2.19
CA GLN A 173 -20.39 22.53 1.03
C GLN A 173 -20.42 21.06 0.58
N SER A 174 -20.75 20.86 -0.69
CA SER A 174 -20.70 19.60 -1.42
C SER A 174 -19.25 19.23 -1.70
N ILE A 175 -18.83 18.04 -1.29
CA ILE A 175 -17.47 17.53 -1.53
C ILE A 175 -17.53 16.59 -2.74
N ASP A 176 -16.98 17.06 -3.86
CA ASP A 176 -16.75 16.26 -5.07
C ASP A 176 -15.57 15.30 -4.84
N PHE A 177 -15.78 14.02 -5.17
CA PHE A 177 -14.74 12.99 -5.12
C PHE A 177 -13.76 13.19 -6.28
N LYS A 178 -12.77 14.06 -6.11
CA LYS A 178 -11.57 14.06 -6.95
C LYS A 178 -10.70 12.86 -6.52
N LYS A 179 -10.28 12.05 -7.50
CA LYS A 179 -9.22 11.04 -7.30
C LYS A 179 -7.92 11.78 -7.02
N GLU A 180 -7.65 12.02 -5.75
CA GLU A 180 -6.36 12.50 -5.30
C GLU A 180 -5.36 11.32 -5.31
N GLU A 181 -4.19 11.55 -5.88
CA GLU A 181 -3.09 10.59 -5.83
C GLU A 181 -2.70 10.38 -4.36
N VAL A 182 -2.86 9.15 -3.86
CA VAL A 182 -2.59 8.79 -2.46
C VAL A 182 -1.08 8.83 -2.23
N THR A 183 -0.58 10.02 -1.93
CA THR A 183 0.79 10.23 -1.46
C THR A 183 0.85 9.99 0.05
N ASP A 184 2.00 9.53 0.55
CA ASP A 184 2.20 9.28 1.99
C ASP A 184 2.00 10.59 2.76
N TRP A 185 0.90 10.68 3.51
CA TRP A 185 0.50 11.86 4.27
C TRP A 185 1.61 12.38 5.19
N ARG A 186 2.55 11.53 5.62
CA ARG A 186 3.70 11.94 6.42
C ARG A 186 4.68 12.83 5.67
N LYS A 187 4.88 12.63 4.36
CA LYS A 187 5.77 13.48 3.54
C LYS A 187 5.29 14.93 3.50
N ASN A 188 3.97 15.14 3.51
CA ASN A 188 3.37 16.47 3.54
C ASN A 188 3.58 17.18 4.90
N VAL A 189 3.55 16.42 6.01
CA VAL A 189 3.81 16.95 7.35
C VAL A 189 5.30 17.26 7.56
N GLU A 190 6.21 16.40 7.10
CA GLU A 190 7.66 16.62 7.20
C GLU A 190 8.11 17.84 6.37
N ALA A 191 7.50 18.08 5.20
CA ALA A 191 7.74 19.30 4.40
C ALA A 191 7.29 20.60 5.12
N MET A 192 6.29 20.51 6.01
CA MET A 192 5.79 21.64 6.80
C MET A 192 6.57 21.86 8.11
N SER A 193 7.31 20.86 8.60
CA SER A 193 8.09 20.92 9.85
C SER A 193 9.40 21.70 9.72
N GLY A 194 9.79 22.12 8.51
CA GLY A 194 11.05 22.82 8.22
C GLY A 194 11.05 24.34 8.45
N MET A 195 10.00 24.92 9.03
CA MET A 195 9.88 26.37 9.25
C MET A 195 10.15 26.82 10.70
N GLU A 196 10.91 26.05 11.49
CA GLU A 196 11.32 26.45 12.84
C GLU A 196 12.59 27.31 12.79
N GLY A 197 12.44 28.53 12.26
CA GLY A 197 13.46 29.57 12.30
C GLY A 197 12.79 30.92 12.50
N ARG A 198 13.21 31.67 13.51
CA ARG A 198 12.75 33.06 13.76
C ARG A 198 12.93 33.88 12.48
N LYS A 199 11.84 34.15 11.75
CA LYS A 199 11.84 35.17 10.69
C LYS A 199 12.27 36.49 11.30
N LYS A 200 13.50 36.92 11.00
CA LYS A 200 13.96 38.27 11.33
C LYS A 200 13.13 39.25 10.52
N LEU A 201 12.07 39.78 11.14
CA LEU A 201 11.35 40.94 10.67
C LEU A 201 11.97 42.15 11.38
N PHE A 202 13.08 42.65 10.87
CA PHE A 202 13.46 44.04 11.10
C PHE A 202 14.01 44.60 9.79
N ASP A 203 13.24 45.52 9.25
CA ASP A 203 13.65 46.46 8.22
C ASP A 203 14.71 47.38 8.84
N ALA A 204 15.91 47.38 8.30
CA ALA A 204 16.96 48.34 8.66
C ALA A 204 17.13 49.30 7.49
N GLY A 205 16.15 50.18 7.31
CA GLY A 205 16.31 51.41 6.57
C GLY A 205 16.69 52.54 7.52
N GLN A 206 18.00 52.78 7.68
CA GLN A 206 18.65 54.10 7.66
C GLN A 206 20.17 53.95 7.73
#